data_AF-A0A848WRF1-F1
#
_entry.id   AF-A0A848WRF1-F1
#
_cell.length_a   1.000
_cell.length_b   1.000
_cell.length_c   1.000
_cell.angle_alpha   90.00
_cell.angle_beta   90.00
_cell.angle_gamma   90.00
#
_symmetry.space_group_name_H-M   'P 1'
#
loop_
_entity.id
_entity.type
_entity.pdbx_description
1 polymer ?
#
loop_
_entity_poly.entity_id
_entity_poly.type
_entity_poly.pdbx_seq_one_letter_code
_entity_poly.pdbx_strand_id
1 'polypeptide(L)'
;MKFSATPLVPVALFALVSALMLTIQAQDSPKTAGESNVIPIDKPRTWTNQDGKKLEATLLVVRGETVIIERTADERLFRIPLSTLSKSDQELIRAHFAEEEEAEEKQEVEANSSTPALPTVVAKREQPEAEKTRLEITENENVIVNPGFEKSDLIGWKPYDADTTQSEVIRDPDVAAEGRRCLKLLKTRGIDVGYYYQNPFRDEKLPWNCRIIGTAKVKVDKLENPDDFYSVALRARVADAAGMKLLYESDKVTRLSSDWQDLEFELEIPSRESLPQMADISIAVQVYGADNWSEPVYFDDVRLKVVPIENDQDVPADP
;
A
#
# COMPACT_ATOMS: atom_id res chain seq x y z
N MET A 1 -47.72 42.57 -36.26
CA MET A 1 -47.46 41.59 -35.19
C MET A 1 -47.15 42.36 -33.93
N LYS A 2 -48.01 42.27 -32.91
CA LYS A 2 -47.88 42.97 -31.62
C LYS A 2 -47.26 42.00 -30.62
N PHE A 3 -46.10 42.31 -30.05
CA PHE A 3 -45.55 41.58 -28.91
C PHE A 3 -45.90 42.35 -27.63
N SER A 4 -46.55 41.64 -26.72
CA SER A 4 -47.01 42.10 -25.42
C SER A 4 -45.84 42.08 -24.43
N ALA A 5 -45.60 43.20 -23.76
CA ALA A 5 -44.65 43.30 -22.65
C ALA A 5 -45.35 42.94 -21.33
N THR A 6 -44.78 42.00 -20.57
CA THR A 6 -45.22 41.64 -19.21
C THR A 6 -44.52 42.55 -18.19
N PRO A 7 -45.21 42.99 -17.11
CA PRO A 7 -44.66 43.98 -16.18
C PRO A 7 -43.81 43.35 -15.05
N LEU A 8 -42.85 44.17 -14.59
CA LEU A 8 -42.07 44.03 -13.36
C LEU A 8 -42.97 43.88 -12.12
N VAL A 9 -42.65 42.93 -11.24
CA VAL A 9 -43.16 42.88 -9.86
C VAL A 9 -42.07 43.41 -8.91
N PRO A 10 -42.37 44.35 -8.00
CA PRO A 10 -41.41 44.82 -6.99
C PRO A 10 -41.41 43.86 -5.79
N VAL A 11 -40.24 43.32 -5.44
CA VAL A 11 -40.07 42.62 -4.15
C VAL A 11 -39.70 43.66 -3.10
N ALA A 12 -40.56 43.75 -2.10
CA ALA A 12 -40.51 44.70 -1.01
C ALA A 12 -39.35 44.44 -0.05
N LEU A 13 -38.81 45.59 0.37
CA LEU A 13 -38.00 45.87 1.54
C LEU A 13 -38.57 45.20 2.81
N PHE A 14 -37.79 44.37 3.49
CA PHE A 14 -37.98 44.09 4.92
C PHE A 14 -36.66 44.38 5.65
N ALA A 15 -36.75 45.36 6.55
CA ALA A 15 -35.71 45.76 7.47
C ALA A 15 -35.82 44.98 8.78
N LEU A 16 -34.66 44.89 9.47
CA LEU A 16 -34.47 44.79 10.92
C LEU A 16 -35.01 43.55 11.65
N VAL A 17 -34.09 42.69 12.13
CA VAL A 17 -34.06 42.26 13.56
C VAL A 17 -32.60 42.07 14.01
N SER A 18 -32.18 42.98 14.87
CA SER A 18 -31.33 42.88 16.06
C SER A 18 -30.43 41.65 16.30
N ALA A 19 -29.14 41.96 16.44
CA ALA A 19 -28.29 41.71 17.61
C ALA A 19 -28.21 40.28 18.21
N LEU A 20 -27.07 39.62 17.97
CA LEU A 20 -26.31 38.96 19.03
C LEU A 20 -24.81 38.99 18.69
N MET A 21 -24.14 40.08 19.06
CA MET A 21 -22.68 40.10 19.16
C MET A 21 -22.31 39.29 20.40
N LEU A 22 -21.95 38.03 20.21
CA LEU A 22 -21.35 37.22 21.26
C LEU A 22 -19.90 37.70 21.43
N THR A 23 -19.68 38.58 22.40
CA THR A 23 -18.35 38.89 22.92
C THR A 23 -17.78 37.62 23.51
N ILE A 24 -16.91 36.93 22.75
CA ILE A 24 -16.08 35.85 23.29
C ILE A 24 -15.08 36.52 24.21
N GLN A 25 -15.37 36.42 25.50
CA GLN A 25 -14.51 36.83 26.59
C GLN A 25 -13.29 35.89 26.58
N ALA A 26 -12.13 36.43 26.23
CA ALA A 26 -10.85 35.73 26.37
C ALA A 26 -10.66 35.37 27.84
N GLN A 27 -10.82 34.09 28.15
CA GLN A 27 -10.56 33.53 29.47
C GLN A 27 -9.15 32.94 29.42
N ASP A 28 -8.17 33.75 29.82
CA ASP A 28 -6.86 33.27 30.25
C ASP A 28 -7.07 32.25 31.37
N SER A 29 -6.87 30.97 31.04
CA SER A 29 -6.72 29.90 32.02
C SER A 29 -5.28 29.39 31.98
N PRO A 30 -4.66 29.18 33.16
CA PRO A 30 -3.27 28.80 33.25
C PRO A 30 -3.05 27.39 32.72
N LYS A 31 -2.09 27.33 31.79
CA LYS A 31 -1.43 26.16 31.23
C LYS A 31 -1.09 25.13 32.31
N THR A 32 -1.93 24.09 32.40
CA THR A 32 -1.58 22.85 33.10
C THR A 32 -0.95 21.94 32.05
N ALA A 33 0.37 21.76 32.13
CA ALA A 33 1.08 20.76 31.37
C ALA A 33 0.82 19.39 31.99
N GLY A 34 0.49 18.39 31.18
CA GLY A 34 0.52 16.99 31.59
C GLY A 34 -0.75 16.21 31.31
N GLU A 35 -1.01 15.94 30.04
CA GLU A 35 -1.52 14.67 29.50
C GLU A 35 -1.71 14.90 28.01
N SER A 36 -0.78 14.39 27.20
CA SER A 36 -0.91 14.40 25.75
C SER A 36 -2.10 13.53 25.37
N ASN A 37 -3.25 14.16 25.12
CA ASN A 37 -4.41 13.50 24.54
C ASN A 37 -4.10 13.23 23.05
N VAL A 38 -3.27 12.21 22.80
CA VAL A 38 -2.95 11.74 21.46
C VAL A 38 -4.22 11.11 20.92
N ILE A 39 -4.87 11.80 19.98
CA ILE A 39 -6.06 11.28 19.31
C ILE A 39 -5.60 10.17 18.38
N PRO A 40 -6.12 8.93 18.52
CA PRO A 40 -5.77 7.84 17.62
C PRO A 40 -6.08 8.22 16.17
N ILE A 41 -5.10 8.09 15.26
CA ILE A 41 -5.21 8.55 13.87
C ILE A 41 -6.07 7.62 13.00
N ASP A 42 -6.23 6.38 13.47
CA ASP A 42 -7.02 5.29 12.90
C ASP A 42 -8.53 5.46 13.09
N LYS A 43 -8.97 6.51 13.81
CA LYS A 43 -10.38 6.81 14.02
C LYS A 43 -10.89 7.84 13.01
N PRO A 44 -12.16 7.74 12.57
CA PRO A 44 -12.78 8.76 11.74
C PRO A 44 -12.65 10.15 12.37
N ARG A 45 -12.14 11.11 11.60
CA ARG A 45 -12.01 12.51 12.02
C ARG A 45 -12.29 13.47 10.87
N THR A 46 -12.46 14.74 11.21
CA THR A 46 -12.60 15.80 10.21
C THR A 46 -11.23 16.32 9.80
N TRP A 47 -10.83 16.05 8.56
CA TRP A 47 -9.66 16.61 7.91
C TRP A 47 -10.01 17.95 7.29
N THR A 48 -9.17 18.96 7.50
CA THR A 48 -9.38 20.30 6.95
C THR A 48 -8.29 20.61 5.94
N ASN A 49 -8.64 21.13 4.77
CA ASN A 49 -7.67 21.61 3.78
C ASN A 49 -7.27 23.08 4.03
N GLN A 50 -6.28 23.59 3.31
CA GLN A 50 -5.84 24.99 3.43
C GLN A 50 -6.93 26.03 3.09
N ASP A 51 -7.93 25.65 2.28
CA ASP A 51 -9.10 26.50 1.97
C ASP A 51 -10.18 26.47 3.06
N GLY A 52 -9.98 25.70 4.13
CA GLY A 52 -10.96 25.49 5.20
C GLY A 52 -12.09 24.50 4.85
N LYS A 53 -12.00 23.81 3.71
CA LYS A 53 -12.93 22.72 3.37
C LYS A 53 -12.67 21.54 4.31
N LYS A 54 -13.76 20.91 4.74
CA LYS A 54 -13.76 19.82 5.71
C LYS A 54 -14.19 18.51 5.06
N LEU A 55 -13.57 17.41 5.48
CA LEU A 55 -13.84 16.07 5.00
C LEU A 55 -13.78 15.10 6.18
N GLU A 56 -14.89 14.42 6.48
CA GLU A 56 -14.88 13.32 7.45
C GLU A 56 -14.31 12.05 6.82
N ALA A 57 -13.19 11.59 7.35
CA ALA A 57 -12.46 10.44 6.82
C ALA A 57 -11.57 9.81 7.89
N THR A 58 -11.16 8.56 7.64
CA THR A 58 -10.14 7.85 8.42
C THR A 58 -8.80 7.91 7.67
N LEU A 59 -7.70 8.17 8.38
CA LEU A 59 -6.37 8.05 7.77
C LEU A 59 -6.03 6.58 7.58
N LEU A 60 -5.69 6.17 6.36
CA LEU A 60 -5.24 4.81 6.09
C LEU A 60 -3.72 4.72 6.05
N VAL A 61 -3.08 5.57 5.25
CA VAL A 61 -1.63 5.49 5.03
C VAL A 61 -1.07 6.83 4.59
N VAL A 62 0.20 7.09 4.92
CA VAL A 62 0.98 8.22 4.40
C VAL A 62 2.15 7.68 3.60
N ARG A 63 2.31 8.20 2.37
CA ARG A 63 3.38 7.81 1.44
C ARG A 63 4.10 9.07 0.99
N GLY A 64 5.23 9.38 1.64
CA GLY A 64 5.96 10.63 1.44
C GLY A 64 5.05 11.85 1.68
N GLU A 65 4.88 12.70 0.67
CA GLU A 65 4.03 13.89 0.74
C GLU A 65 2.56 13.62 0.37
N THR A 66 2.13 12.36 0.25
CA THR A 66 0.74 12.02 -0.08
C THR A 66 0.07 11.28 1.08
N VAL A 67 -1.11 11.74 1.44
CA VAL A 67 -1.97 11.17 2.47
C VAL A 67 -3.12 10.43 1.80
N ILE A 68 -3.34 9.17 2.15
CA ILE A 68 -4.49 8.38 1.68
C ILE A 68 -5.49 8.27 2.82
N ILE A 69 -6.68 8.82 2.59
CA ILE A 69 -7.78 8.80 3.55
C ILE A 69 -9.02 8.15 2.93
N GLU A 70 -9.84 7.52 3.77
CA GLU A 70 -11.11 6.90 3.36
C GLU A 70 -12.28 7.71 3.91
N ARG A 71 -13.14 8.22 3.03
CA ARG A 71 -14.28 9.04 3.44
C ARG A 71 -15.34 8.19 4.13
N THR A 72 -15.72 8.57 5.34
CA THR A 72 -16.65 7.79 6.18
C THR A 72 -18.04 7.62 5.56
N ALA A 73 -18.48 8.55 4.71
CA ALA A 73 -19.83 8.56 4.15
C ALA A 73 -20.07 7.49 3.06
N ASP A 74 -19.03 7.14 2.29
CA ASP A 74 -19.16 6.26 1.13
C ASP A 74 -17.93 5.37 0.87
N GLU A 75 -17.02 5.28 1.84
CA GLU A 75 -15.83 4.43 1.83
C GLU A 75 -14.91 4.69 0.62
N ARG A 76 -15.01 5.87 -0.01
CA ARG A 76 -14.14 6.24 -1.12
C ARG A 76 -12.77 6.67 -0.63
N LEU A 77 -11.74 6.18 -1.30
CA LEU A 77 -10.36 6.57 -1.08
C LEU A 77 -10.04 7.91 -1.74
N PHE A 78 -9.39 8.80 -1.01
CA PHE A 78 -8.89 10.08 -1.48
C PHE A 78 -7.39 10.16 -1.25
N ARG A 79 -6.66 10.60 -2.29
CA ARG A 79 -5.25 10.95 -2.21
C ARG A 79 -5.13 12.45 -2.11
N ILE A 80 -4.59 12.92 -1.00
CA ILE A 80 -4.47 14.34 -0.70
C ILE A 80 -3.00 14.65 -0.45
N PRO A 81 -2.38 15.58 -1.19
CA PRO A 81 -1.04 16.02 -0.87
C PRO A 81 -1.02 16.61 0.56
N LEU A 82 -0.08 16.17 1.39
CA LEU A 82 0.07 16.59 2.79
C LEU A 82 0.10 18.12 2.90
N SER A 83 0.79 18.78 1.96
CA SER A 83 0.86 20.24 1.85
C SER A 83 -0.51 20.93 1.73
N THR A 84 -1.54 20.27 1.19
CA THR A 84 -2.88 20.84 1.02
C THR A 84 -3.75 20.72 2.27
N LEU A 85 -3.34 19.92 3.27
CA LEU A 85 -4.02 19.84 4.56
C LEU A 85 -3.74 21.08 5.41
N SER A 86 -4.58 21.31 6.42
CA SER A 86 -4.38 22.36 7.41
C SER A 86 -3.08 22.13 8.19
N LYS A 87 -2.44 23.19 8.67
CA LYS A 87 -1.19 23.06 9.44
C LYS A 87 -1.34 22.12 10.64
N SER A 88 -2.49 22.21 11.32
CA SER A 88 -2.85 21.36 12.45
C SER A 88 -2.91 19.88 12.06
N ASP A 89 -3.53 19.55 10.92
CA ASP A 89 -3.61 18.16 10.45
C ASP A 89 -2.26 17.65 9.95
N GLN A 90 -1.45 18.52 9.32
CA GLN A 90 -0.09 18.18 8.91
C GLN A 90 0.82 17.83 10.10
N GLU A 91 0.78 18.65 11.15
CA GLU A 91 1.56 18.41 12.38
C GLU A 91 1.15 17.11 13.05
N LEU A 92 -0.15 16.82 13.08
CA LEU A 92 -0.66 15.58 13.65
C LEU A 92 -0.19 14.34 12.88
N ILE A 93 -0.22 14.40 11.55
CA ILE A 93 0.32 13.32 10.71
C ILE A 93 1.81 13.14 11.00
N ARG A 94 2.61 14.22 10.98
CA ARG A 94 4.06 14.13 11.24
C ARG A 94 4.37 13.56 12.62
N ALA A 95 3.62 13.96 13.65
CA ALA A 95 3.81 13.44 15.00
C ALA A 95 3.57 11.93 15.09
N HIS A 96 2.51 11.43 14.43
CA HIS A 96 2.19 10.00 14.42
C HIS A 96 3.32 9.15 13.81
N PHE A 97 3.85 9.58 12.66
CA PHE A 97 4.90 8.81 11.97
C PHE A 97 6.28 8.98 12.59
N ALA A 98 6.56 10.09 13.27
CA ALA A 98 7.81 10.23 14.04
C ALA A 98 7.87 9.26 15.23
N GLU A 99 6.74 8.98 15.86
CA GLU A 99 6.66 7.99 16.96
C GLU A 99 6.85 6.55 16.45
N GLU A 100 6.32 6.21 15.26
CA GLU A 100 6.54 4.90 14.64
C GLU A 100 8.01 4.67 14.28
N GLU A 101 8.68 5.66 13.69
CA GLU A 101 10.11 5.57 13.34
C GLU A 101 10.99 5.37 14.59
N GLU A 102 10.70 6.08 15.69
CA GLU A 102 11.41 5.89 16.97
C GLU A 102 11.12 4.53 17.61
N ALA A 103 9.93 3.97 17.42
CA ALA A 103 9.56 2.65 17.91
C ALA A 103 10.29 1.52 17.15
N GLU A 104 10.41 1.65 15.82
CA GLU A 104 11.14 0.70 14.98
C GLU A 104 12.65 0.71 15.30
N GLU A 105 13.27 1.88 15.47
CA GLU A 105 14.69 1.99 15.83
C GLU A 105 14.99 1.33 17.18
N LYS A 106 14.11 1.47 18.17
CA LYS A 106 14.27 0.83 19.49
C LYS A 106 14.18 -0.69 19.42
N GLN A 107 13.29 -1.23 18.60
CA GLN A 107 13.18 -2.69 18.43
C GLN A 107 14.41 -3.30 17.76
N GLU A 108 15.03 -2.59 16.81
CA GLU A 108 16.26 -3.07 16.15
C GLU A 108 17.47 -3.09 17.11
N VAL A 109 17.58 -2.10 18.00
CA VAL A 109 18.66 -2.05 19.00
C VAL A 109 18.51 -3.14 20.07
N GLU A 110 17.28 -3.44 20.51
CA GLU A 110 17.04 -4.52 21.47
C GLU A 110 17.27 -5.90 20.87
N ALA A 111 16.85 -6.14 19.62
CA ALA A 111 17.08 -7.39 18.90
C ALA A 111 18.57 -7.71 18.69
N ASN A 112 19.41 -6.69 18.50
CA ASN A 112 20.86 -6.86 18.31
C ASN A 112 21.66 -6.95 19.62
N SER A 113 21.05 -6.71 20.79
CA SER A 113 21.76 -6.68 22.09
C SER A 113 21.93 -8.06 22.77
N SER A 114 21.34 -9.12 22.22
CA SER A 114 21.34 -10.47 22.82
C SER A 114 22.33 -11.46 22.18
N THR A 115 23.45 -10.99 21.62
CA THR A 115 24.52 -11.88 21.13
C THR A 115 25.53 -12.19 22.26
N PRO A 116 25.63 -13.43 22.76
CA PRO A 116 26.63 -13.81 23.75
C PRO A 116 28.05 -13.72 23.16
N ALA A 117 28.96 -13.08 23.90
CA ALA A 117 30.33 -12.85 23.50
C ALA A 117 31.09 -14.17 23.24
N LEU A 118 31.45 -14.42 21.98
CA LEU A 118 32.42 -15.45 21.60
C LEU A 118 33.86 -14.95 21.84
N PRO A 119 34.79 -15.85 22.24
CA PRO A 119 36.16 -15.48 22.56
C PRO A 119 36.95 -15.03 21.33
N THR A 120 37.62 -13.89 21.48
CA THR A 120 38.52 -13.25 20.51
C THR A 120 39.67 -14.17 20.10
N VAL A 121 39.65 -14.66 18.86
CA VAL A 121 40.83 -15.24 18.19
C VAL A 121 41.28 -14.26 17.10
N VAL A 122 42.49 -13.73 17.27
CA VAL A 122 43.16 -12.84 16.33
C VAL A 122 43.52 -13.62 15.06
N ALA A 123 42.81 -13.37 13.96
CA ALA A 123 43.24 -13.77 12.62
C ALA A 123 42.84 -12.71 11.57
N LYS A 124 43.68 -12.63 10.56
CA LYS A 124 43.85 -11.59 9.55
C LYS A 124 42.61 -11.40 8.65
N ARG A 125 42.04 -10.20 8.75
CA ARG A 125 41.13 -9.47 7.85
C ARG A 125 40.93 -10.05 6.42
N GLU A 126 39.81 -10.72 6.23
CA GLU A 126 39.02 -10.77 4.99
C GLU A 126 37.63 -10.22 5.33
N GLN A 127 37.05 -9.40 4.44
CA GLN A 127 35.74 -8.78 4.66
C GLN A 127 34.64 -9.85 4.68
N PRO A 128 33.70 -9.84 5.65
CA PRO A 128 32.52 -10.68 5.53
C PRO A 128 31.54 -10.02 4.56
N GLU A 129 31.25 -10.72 3.46
CA GLU A 129 29.98 -10.58 2.75
C GLU A 129 28.87 -10.71 3.78
N ALA A 130 28.02 -9.68 3.91
CA ALA A 130 26.78 -9.82 4.63
C ALA A 130 25.94 -10.85 3.87
N GLU A 131 25.91 -12.06 4.41
CA GLU A 131 25.10 -13.19 3.98
C GLU A 131 23.62 -12.80 4.16
N LYS A 132 23.09 -12.08 3.17
CA LYS A 132 21.66 -11.89 2.98
C LYS A 132 21.11 -13.29 2.80
N THR A 133 20.48 -13.84 3.85
CA THR A 133 19.83 -15.15 3.87
C THR A 133 18.69 -15.13 2.85
N ARG A 134 19.06 -15.27 1.57
CA ARG A 134 18.16 -15.58 0.48
C ARG A 134 17.63 -16.95 0.85
N LEU A 135 16.40 -17.02 1.33
CA LEU A 135 15.72 -18.28 1.60
C LEU A 135 15.89 -19.15 0.36
N GLU A 136 16.77 -20.16 0.44
CA GLU A 136 16.84 -21.20 -0.57
C GLU A 136 15.53 -21.95 -0.45
N ILE A 137 14.59 -21.60 -1.33
CA ILE A 137 13.32 -22.31 -1.45
C ILE A 137 13.67 -23.69 -2.02
N THR A 138 13.95 -24.65 -1.15
CA THR A 138 14.08 -26.06 -1.53
C THR A 138 12.72 -26.52 -2.06
N GLU A 139 12.69 -27.02 -3.30
CA GLU A 139 11.49 -27.40 -4.07
C GLU A 139 10.60 -28.51 -3.45
N ASN A 140 10.92 -28.97 -2.24
CA ASN A 140 10.16 -30.04 -1.59
C ASN A 140 9.00 -29.46 -0.75
N GLU A 141 7.79 -29.91 -1.11
CA GLU A 141 6.52 -29.88 -0.35
C GLU A 141 5.70 -28.58 -0.31
N ASN A 142 6.18 -27.46 -0.81
CA ASN A 142 5.36 -26.24 -0.88
C ASN A 142 4.77 -26.05 -2.28
N VAL A 143 3.47 -25.72 -2.38
CA VAL A 143 2.84 -25.38 -3.67
C VAL A 143 3.47 -24.09 -4.17
N ILE A 144 4.34 -24.19 -5.18
CA ILE A 144 4.91 -23.06 -5.88
C ILE A 144 4.03 -22.77 -7.10
N VAL A 145 3.20 -21.73 -7.01
CA VAL A 145 2.56 -21.18 -8.21
C VAL A 145 3.55 -20.21 -8.83
N ASN A 146 4.05 -20.53 -10.02
CA ASN A 146 4.86 -19.62 -10.83
C ASN A 146 3.99 -19.12 -12.00
N PRO A 147 3.27 -17.99 -11.83
CA PRO A 147 2.51 -17.37 -12.91
C PRO A 147 3.40 -16.56 -13.86
N GLY A 148 4.69 -16.90 -13.97
CA GLY A 148 5.65 -16.25 -14.87
C GLY A 148 5.30 -16.39 -16.35
N PHE A 149 6.08 -15.72 -17.18
CA PHE A 149 5.65 -15.35 -18.54
C PHE A 149 6.16 -16.30 -19.64
N GLU A 150 6.89 -17.36 -19.26
CA GLU A 150 7.54 -18.28 -20.21
C GLU A 150 6.56 -19.11 -21.05
N LYS A 151 5.40 -19.49 -20.49
CA LYS A 151 4.50 -20.46 -21.13
C LYS A 151 3.40 -19.82 -21.97
N SER A 152 2.98 -18.59 -21.67
CA SER A 152 1.93 -17.88 -22.41
C SER A 152 2.00 -16.39 -22.14
N ASP A 153 1.32 -15.61 -22.98
CA ASP A 153 1.50 -14.16 -23.03
C ASP A 153 0.90 -13.42 -21.84
N LEU A 154 -0.01 -13.99 -21.04
CA LEU A 154 -0.51 -13.30 -19.83
C LEU A 154 -1.04 -14.24 -18.74
N ILE A 155 -1.03 -15.58 -18.89
CA ILE A 155 -1.59 -16.59 -17.95
C ILE A 155 -2.35 -16.00 -16.74
N GLY A 156 -3.65 -15.70 -16.90
CA GLY A 156 -4.53 -15.24 -15.82
C GLY A 156 -4.29 -13.82 -15.26
N TRP A 157 -3.23 -13.14 -15.65
CA TRP A 157 -3.00 -11.73 -15.36
C TRP A 157 -3.99 -10.86 -16.13
N LYS A 158 -4.55 -9.87 -15.44
CA LYS A 158 -5.49 -8.89 -15.99
C LYS A 158 -5.02 -7.48 -15.64
N PRO A 159 -5.21 -6.49 -16.53
CA PRO A 159 -4.92 -5.11 -16.19
C PRO A 159 -5.80 -4.69 -15.02
N TYR A 160 -5.22 -3.95 -14.07
CA TYR A 160 -5.92 -3.37 -12.93
C TYR A 160 -7.05 -2.45 -13.37
N ASP A 161 -6.77 -1.66 -14.41
CA ASP A 161 -7.73 -0.81 -15.09
C ASP A 161 -7.36 -0.79 -16.59
N ALA A 162 -8.32 -1.24 -17.41
CA ALA A 162 -8.13 -1.44 -18.84
C ALA A 162 -7.93 -0.13 -19.61
N ASP A 163 -8.37 1.00 -19.06
CA ASP A 163 -8.27 2.30 -19.72
C ASP A 163 -6.90 2.98 -19.46
N THR A 164 -6.21 2.58 -18.39
CA THR A 164 -4.99 3.24 -17.88
C THR A 164 -3.72 2.43 -18.09
N THR A 165 -3.85 1.13 -18.39
CA THR A 165 -2.71 0.22 -18.45
C THR A 165 -2.63 -0.49 -19.81
N GLN A 166 -1.53 -0.29 -20.52
CA GLN A 166 -1.11 -1.17 -21.62
C GLN A 166 -0.07 -2.16 -21.08
N SER A 167 -0.10 -3.39 -21.59
CA SER A 167 1.01 -4.32 -21.39
C SER A 167 1.27 -5.17 -22.60
N GLU A 168 2.49 -5.67 -22.64
CA GLU A 168 2.89 -6.73 -23.54
C GLU A 168 3.81 -7.69 -22.79
N VAL A 169 3.64 -9.00 -22.97
CA VAL A 169 4.72 -9.93 -22.65
C VAL A 169 5.72 -9.87 -23.79
N ILE A 170 6.89 -9.35 -23.48
CA ILE A 170 7.99 -9.25 -24.43
C ILE A 170 8.82 -10.52 -24.37
N ARG A 171 9.45 -10.86 -25.49
CA ARG A 171 10.39 -11.97 -25.58
C ARG A 171 11.79 -11.44 -25.84
N ASP A 172 12.46 -11.06 -24.77
CA ASP A 172 13.82 -10.55 -24.82
C ASP A 172 14.62 -11.09 -23.62
N PRO A 173 15.59 -12.00 -23.85
CA PRO A 173 16.40 -12.57 -22.76
C PRO A 173 17.32 -11.55 -22.10
N ASP A 174 17.65 -10.43 -22.77
CA ASP A 174 18.49 -9.38 -22.20
C ASP A 174 17.67 -8.45 -21.28
N VAL A 175 16.33 -8.47 -21.44
CA VAL A 175 15.42 -7.70 -20.60
C VAL A 175 14.89 -8.56 -19.45
N ALA A 176 14.51 -9.82 -19.69
CA ALA A 176 13.92 -10.71 -18.69
C ALA A 176 14.84 -10.94 -17.47
N ALA A 177 14.25 -11.13 -16.29
CA ALA A 177 15.00 -11.44 -15.09
C ALA A 177 15.42 -12.92 -15.08
N GLU A 178 14.51 -13.78 -15.54
CA GLU A 178 14.75 -15.19 -15.74
C GLU A 178 14.19 -15.63 -17.09
N GLY A 179 14.84 -16.60 -17.75
CA GLY A 179 14.35 -17.14 -18.99
C GLY A 179 14.47 -16.19 -20.19
N ARG A 180 13.35 -15.95 -20.88
CA ARG A 180 13.29 -15.22 -22.16
C ARG A 180 12.11 -14.27 -22.26
N ARG A 181 11.19 -14.27 -21.31
CA ARG A 181 9.94 -13.50 -21.35
C ARG A 181 9.70 -12.82 -20.03
N CYS A 182 9.30 -11.56 -20.10
CA CYS A 182 8.83 -10.79 -18.95
C CYS A 182 7.62 -9.94 -19.34
N LEU A 183 6.85 -9.51 -18.34
CA LEU A 183 5.76 -8.58 -18.54
C LEU A 183 6.32 -7.15 -18.59
N LYS A 184 5.97 -6.43 -19.66
CA LYS A 184 6.25 -5.01 -19.80
C LYS A 184 4.96 -4.22 -19.60
N LEU A 185 5.01 -3.30 -18.65
CA LEU A 185 3.92 -2.39 -18.29
C LEU A 185 4.18 -1.03 -18.92
N LEU A 186 3.21 -0.55 -19.68
CA LEU A 186 3.21 0.77 -20.31
C LEU A 186 2.06 1.59 -19.74
N LYS A 187 2.38 2.76 -19.22
CA LYS A 187 1.36 3.69 -18.75
C LYS A 187 0.67 4.35 -19.95
N THR A 188 -0.67 4.26 -20.01
CA THR A 188 -1.42 5.04 -21.01
C THR A 188 -1.91 6.34 -20.43
N ARG A 189 -2.58 6.31 -19.28
CA ARG A 189 -3.18 7.44 -18.55
C ARG A 189 -3.39 7.09 -17.07
N GLY A 190 -3.71 8.07 -16.23
CA GLY A 190 -4.08 7.84 -14.83
C GLY A 190 -2.91 7.87 -13.86
N ILE A 191 -3.19 7.59 -12.58
CA ILE A 191 -2.20 7.71 -11.49
C ILE A 191 -1.65 6.35 -11.04
N ASP A 192 -2.34 5.28 -11.43
CA ASP A 192 -2.04 3.91 -11.04
C ASP A 192 -2.08 3.03 -12.28
N VAL A 193 -1.03 2.22 -12.45
CA VAL A 193 -1.01 1.14 -13.44
C VAL A 193 -0.62 -0.14 -12.76
N GLY A 194 -1.21 -1.24 -13.20
CA GLY A 194 -0.93 -2.51 -12.58
C GLY A 194 -1.60 -3.67 -13.26
N TYR A 195 -1.21 -4.86 -12.82
CA TYR A 195 -1.85 -6.10 -13.19
C TYR A 195 -2.22 -6.85 -11.92
N TYR A 196 -3.30 -7.62 -11.99
CA TYR A 196 -3.63 -8.58 -10.97
C TYR A 196 -3.76 -9.98 -11.56
N TYR A 197 -3.22 -10.96 -10.84
CA TYR A 197 -3.43 -12.37 -11.04
C TYR A 197 -4.55 -12.80 -10.11
N GLN A 198 -5.74 -13.03 -10.69
CA GLN A 198 -6.93 -13.37 -9.94
C GLN A 198 -6.99 -14.88 -9.67
N ASN A 199 -7.27 -15.24 -8.42
CA ASN A 199 -7.43 -16.61 -7.96
C ASN A 199 -6.24 -17.51 -8.40
N PRO A 200 -5.05 -17.32 -7.80
CA PRO A 200 -3.88 -18.11 -8.12
C PRO A 200 -4.06 -19.61 -7.86
N PHE A 201 -5.07 -19.99 -7.09
CA PHE A 201 -5.38 -21.35 -6.66
C PHE A 201 -6.62 -21.92 -7.34
N ARG A 202 -6.96 -21.47 -8.56
CA ARG A 202 -8.26 -21.72 -9.23
C ARG A 202 -8.74 -23.18 -9.25
N ASP A 203 -7.82 -24.13 -9.31
CA ASP A 203 -8.09 -25.57 -9.34
C ASP A 203 -7.93 -26.26 -7.97
N GLU A 204 -7.41 -25.53 -6.98
CA GLU A 204 -7.19 -25.98 -5.61
C GLU A 204 -8.21 -25.31 -4.66
N LYS A 205 -8.41 -25.88 -3.48
CA LYS A 205 -9.17 -25.19 -2.44
C LYS A 205 -8.33 -24.00 -1.98
N LEU A 206 -8.97 -22.85 -1.74
CA LEU A 206 -8.30 -21.71 -1.11
C LEU A 206 -7.51 -22.20 0.12
N PRO A 207 -6.22 -21.85 0.23
CA PRO A 207 -5.43 -22.30 1.35
C PRO A 207 -5.86 -21.49 2.57
N TRP A 208 -6.39 -22.19 3.57
CA TRP A 208 -6.78 -21.61 4.86
C TRP A 208 -5.74 -21.98 5.91
N ASN A 209 -5.63 -21.18 6.97
CA ASN A 209 -4.66 -21.41 8.04
C ASN A 209 -3.23 -21.57 7.50
N CYS A 210 -2.84 -20.66 6.63
CA CYS A 210 -1.56 -20.71 5.93
C CYS A 210 -0.97 -19.31 5.79
N ARG A 211 0.33 -19.26 5.53
CA ARG A 211 1.07 -18.09 5.15
C ARG A 211 1.43 -18.17 3.68
N ILE A 212 1.10 -17.15 2.92
CA ILE A 212 1.46 -16.99 1.52
C ILE A 212 2.66 -16.05 1.47
N ILE A 213 3.77 -16.54 0.95
CA ILE A 213 4.98 -15.75 0.68
C ILE A 213 5.03 -15.56 -0.82
N GLY A 214 4.94 -14.31 -1.28
CA GLY A 214 5.03 -13.98 -2.69
C GLY A 214 6.29 -13.20 -3.00
N THR A 215 7.03 -13.63 -4.01
CA THR A 215 8.20 -12.92 -4.53
C THR A 215 7.97 -12.50 -5.97
N ALA A 216 8.59 -11.40 -6.38
CA ALA A 216 8.68 -11.04 -7.78
C ALA A 216 9.89 -10.14 -8.04
N LYS A 217 10.28 -10.01 -9.30
CA LYS A 217 11.33 -9.10 -9.74
C LYS A 217 10.74 -7.93 -10.51
N VAL A 218 11.29 -6.74 -10.29
CA VAL A 218 10.87 -5.51 -10.98
C VAL A 218 12.06 -4.67 -11.40
N LYS A 219 11.96 -4.00 -12.55
CA LYS A 219 12.88 -2.92 -12.96
C LYS A 219 12.18 -1.91 -13.86
N VAL A 220 12.81 -0.77 -14.11
CA VAL A 220 12.46 0.16 -15.20
C VAL A 220 13.59 0.17 -16.23
N ASP A 221 13.31 0.46 -17.50
CA ASP A 221 14.38 0.50 -18.52
C ASP A 221 15.42 1.57 -18.20
N LYS A 222 14.91 2.77 -17.94
CA LYS A 222 15.68 3.97 -17.69
C LYS A 222 14.89 4.90 -16.79
N LEU A 223 15.58 5.59 -15.90
CA LEU A 223 15.03 6.74 -15.19
C LEU A 223 15.54 7.99 -15.91
N GLU A 224 14.66 8.72 -16.60
CA GLU A 224 15.05 9.98 -17.24
C GLU A 224 15.51 11.01 -16.20
N ASN A 225 14.82 11.04 -15.06
CA ASN A 225 15.17 11.84 -13.91
C ASN A 225 15.34 10.93 -12.69
N PRO A 226 16.55 10.80 -12.14
CA PRO A 226 16.76 9.99 -10.94
C PRO A 226 15.96 10.51 -9.75
N ASP A 227 15.60 11.79 -9.71
CA ASP A 227 14.81 12.39 -8.62
C ASP A 227 13.31 12.09 -8.71
N ASP A 228 12.83 11.52 -9.81
CA ASP A 228 11.45 11.10 -9.90
C ASP A 228 11.20 9.93 -8.95
N PHE A 229 10.24 10.10 -8.04
CA PHE A 229 9.80 9.06 -7.13
C PHE A 229 8.75 8.18 -7.82
N TYR A 230 9.24 7.15 -8.51
CA TYR A 230 8.43 6.01 -8.89
C TYR A 230 8.57 4.92 -7.85
N SER A 231 7.43 4.40 -7.40
CA SER A 231 7.38 3.29 -6.46
C SER A 231 6.56 2.17 -7.04
N VAL A 232 6.98 0.93 -6.83
CA VAL A 232 6.20 -0.24 -7.21
C VAL A 232 5.87 -1.02 -5.96
N ALA A 233 4.63 -1.48 -5.86
CA ALA A 233 4.20 -2.44 -4.86
C ALA A 233 3.89 -3.79 -5.49
N LEU A 234 4.38 -4.84 -4.84
CA LEU A 234 3.78 -6.16 -4.93
C LEU A 234 2.74 -6.26 -3.80
N ARG A 235 1.53 -6.70 -4.18
CA ARG A 235 0.33 -6.69 -3.37
C ARG A 235 -0.30 -8.06 -3.33
N ALA A 236 -0.73 -8.50 -2.17
CA ALA A 236 -1.74 -9.55 -2.06
C ALA A 236 -3.01 -8.99 -1.44
N ARG A 237 -4.15 -9.32 -2.02
CA ARG A 237 -5.47 -8.87 -1.60
C ARG A 237 -6.38 -10.05 -1.38
N VAL A 238 -6.97 -10.09 -0.20
CA VAL A 238 -8.04 -11.03 0.13
C VAL A 238 -9.37 -10.27 0.03
N ALA A 239 -10.31 -10.81 -0.74
CA ALA A 239 -11.60 -10.18 -0.95
C ALA A 239 -12.77 -11.13 -0.63
N ASP A 240 -13.92 -10.53 -0.35
CA ASP A 240 -15.16 -11.27 -0.18
C ASP A 240 -15.72 -11.83 -1.50
N ALA A 241 -16.80 -12.63 -1.42
CA ALA A 241 -17.45 -13.23 -2.59
C ALA A 241 -17.94 -12.23 -3.63
N ALA A 242 -18.17 -10.97 -3.24
CA ALA A 242 -18.56 -9.92 -4.15
C ALA A 242 -17.35 -9.22 -4.80
N GLY A 243 -16.13 -9.45 -4.29
CA GLY A 243 -14.94 -8.69 -4.66
C GLY A 243 -15.02 -7.21 -4.23
N MET A 244 -15.96 -6.88 -3.33
CA MET A 244 -16.34 -5.50 -3.00
C MET A 244 -15.64 -5.01 -1.74
N LYS A 245 -15.27 -5.93 -0.84
CA LYS A 245 -14.59 -5.60 0.42
C LYS A 245 -13.19 -6.19 0.47
N LEU A 246 -12.19 -5.32 0.58
CA LEU A 246 -10.83 -5.69 0.91
C LEU A 246 -10.80 -6.14 2.38
N LEU A 247 -10.34 -7.37 2.62
CA LEU A 247 -10.26 -7.96 3.95
C LEU A 247 -8.85 -7.84 4.51
N TYR A 248 -7.84 -8.09 3.67
CA TYR A 248 -6.43 -8.00 4.02
C TYR A 248 -5.64 -7.49 2.82
N GLU A 249 -4.62 -6.68 3.10
CA GLU A 249 -3.64 -6.21 2.13
C GLU A 249 -2.25 -6.30 2.76
N SER A 250 -1.29 -6.81 1.98
CA SER A 250 0.14 -6.80 2.30
C SER A 250 0.88 -6.20 1.12
N ASP A 251 1.70 -5.19 1.39
CA ASP A 251 2.39 -4.38 0.38
C ASP A 251 3.89 -4.39 0.65
N LYS A 252 4.69 -4.64 -0.39
CA LYS A 252 6.11 -4.26 -0.38
C LYS A 252 6.36 -3.19 -1.41
N VAL A 253 6.69 -1.98 -0.96
CA VAL A 253 6.99 -0.83 -1.81
C VAL A 253 8.50 -0.68 -1.96
N THR A 254 8.99 -0.52 -3.18
CA THR A 254 10.37 -0.11 -3.46
C THR A 254 10.41 1.06 -4.44
N ARG A 255 11.49 1.83 -4.42
CA ARG A 255 11.81 2.81 -5.46
C ARG A 255 12.34 2.08 -6.68
N LEU A 256 11.77 2.35 -7.86
CA LEU A 256 12.23 1.72 -9.09
C LEU A 256 13.70 2.04 -9.39
N SER A 257 14.40 1.07 -9.96
CA SER A 257 15.77 1.17 -10.45
C SER A 257 15.88 0.59 -11.86
N SER A 258 16.93 0.96 -12.58
CA SER A 258 17.33 0.28 -13.83
C SER A 258 17.78 -1.17 -13.59
N ASP A 259 18.22 -1.48 -12.37
CA ASP A 259 18.59 -2.83 -11.96
C ASP A 259 17.37 -3.61 -11.47
N TRP A 260 17.40 -4.93 -11.66
CA TRP A 260 16.39 -5.83 -11.11
C TRP A 260 16.38 -5.79 -9.58
N GLN A 261 15.19 -5.55 -9.03
CA GLN A 261 14.93 -5.53 -7.60
C GLN A 261 13.98 -6.66 -7.22
N ASP A 262 14.28 -7.30 -6.09
CA ASP A 262 13.40 -8.29 -5.49
C ASP A 262 12.32 -7.60 -4.65
N LEU A 263 11.08 -7.97 -4.90
CA LEU A 263 9.92 -7.67 -4.09
C LEU A 263 9.49 -8.93 -3.36
N GLU A 264 9.16 -8.81 -2.09
CA GLU A 264 8.69 -9.91 -1.26
C GLU A 264 7.57 -9.40 -0.35
N PHE A 265 6.45 -10.11 -0.33
CA PHE A 265 5.40 -9.91 0.66
C PHE A 265 5.11 -11.22 1.39
N GLU A 266 4.56 -11.07 2.58
CA GLU A 266 4.01 -12.15 3.38
C GLU A 266 2.55 -11.82 3.70
N LEU A 267 1.67 -12.79 3.51
CA LEU A 267 0.24 -12.67 3.80
C LEU A 267 -0.22 -13.90 4.60
N GLU A 268 -0.64 -13.66 5.83
CA GLU A 268 -1.28 -14.67 6.65
C GLU A 268 -2.78 -14.80 6.29
N ILE A 269 -3.19 -16.00 5.92
CA ILE A 269 -4.59 -16.36 5.67
C ILE A 269 -5.09 -17.14 6.88
N PRO A 270 -6.06 -16.58 7.63
CA PRO A 270 -6.50 -17.19 8.86
C PRO A 270 -7.42 -18.39 8.58
N SER A 271 -8.01 -18.98 9.63
CA SER A 271 -8.93 -20.11 9.45
C SER A 271 -10.23 -19.68 8.76
N ARG A 272 -10.93 -20.63 8.14
CA ARG A 272 -12.21 -20.37 7.47
C ARG A 272 -13.29 -19.85 8.43
N GLU A 273 -13.26 -20.30 9.68
CA GLU A 273 -14.20 -19.89 10.72
C GLU A 273 -14.00 -18.42 11.10
N SER A 274 -12.75 -17.93 11.07
CA SER A 274 -12.41 -16.54 11.38
C SER A 274 -12.74 -15.57 10.25
N LEU A 275 -12.74 -16.05 9.00
CA LEU A 275 -12.94 -15.22 7.81
C LEU A 275 -13.92 -15.88 6.81
N PRO A 276 -15.16 -16.17 7.22
CA PRO A 276 -16.10 -16.96 6.43
C PRO A 276 -16.53 -16.29 5.12
N GLN A 277 -16.37 -14.97 5.03
CA GLN A 277 -16.71 -14.17 3.85
C GLN A 277 -15.63 -14.19 2.77
N MET A 278 -14.40 -14.60 3.07
CA MET A 278 -13.32 -14.66 2.07
C MET A 278 -13.67 -15.65 0.98
N ALA A 279 -13.50 -15.22 -0.26
CA ALA A 279 -13.83 -15.99 -1.44
C ALA A 279 -12.79 -15.89 -2.56
N ASP A 280 -11.96 -14.86 -2.54
CA ASP A 280 -10.93 -14.66 -3.54
C ASP A 280 -9.63 -14.18 -2.90
N ILE A 281 -8.52 -14.63 -3.48
CA ILE A 281 -7.18 -14.12 -3.23
C ILE A 281 -6.67 -13.64 -4.58
N SER A 282 -6.23 -12.40 -4.64
CA SER A 282 -5.63 -11.83 -5.85
C SER A 282 -4.27 -11.26 -5.51
N ILE A 283 -3.38 -11.32 -6.48
CA ILE A 283 -2.04 -10.76 -6.35
C ILE A 283 -1.91 -9.68 -7.37
N ALA A 284 -1.58 -8.49 -6.93
CA ALA A 284 -1.44 -7.34 -7.78
C ALA A 284 -0.01 -6.84 -7.78
N VAL A 285 0.40 -6.31 -8.92
CA VAL A 285 1.59 -5.48 -9.06
C VAL A 285 1.07 -4.13 -9.44
N GLN A 286 1.44 -3.12 -8.67
CA GLN A 286 0.94 -1.77 -8.89
C GLN A 286 2.09 -0.78 -8.84
N VAL A 287 2.25 0.00 -9.90
CA VAL A 287 3.21 1.09 -9.96
C VAL A 287 2.49 2.38 -9.59
N TYR A 288 3.07 3.12 -8.65
CA TYR A 288 2.65 4.44 -8.20
C TYR A 288 3.75 5.45 -8.47
N GLY A 289 3.36 6.71 -8.60
CA GLY A 289 4.30 7.82 -8.68
C GLY A 289 4.25 8.51 -10.03
N ALA A 290 4.14 9.83 -9.94
CA ALA A 290 3.97 10.84 -10.97
C ALA A 290 2.92 10.56 -12.06
N ASP A 291 2.02 11.52 -12.22
CA ASP A 291 0.99 11.55 -13.27
C ASP A 291 1.57 11.37 -14.69
N ASN A 292 2.88 11.59 -14.87
CA ASN A 292 3.54 11.68 -16.17
C ASN A 292 4.61 10.62 -16.45
N TRP A 293 4.67 9.53 -15.69
CA TRP A 293 5.62 8.47 -16.00
C TRP A 293 5.38 7.85 -17.39
N SER A 294 6.40 7.84 -18.26
CA SER A 294 6.33 7.27 -19.61
C SER A 294 7.15 5.99 -19.81
N GLU A 295 8.07 5.70 -18.91
CA GLU A 295 9.01 4.59 -19.09
C GLU A 295 8.29 3.26 -18.88
N PRO A 296 8.75 2.17 -19.52
CA PRO A 296 8.20 0.86 -19.25
C PRO A 296 8.74 0.30 -17.92
N VAL A 297 7.85 -0.28 -17.10
CA VAL A 297 8.27 -1.19 -16.01
C VAL A 297 8.26 -2.61 -16.52
N TYR A 298 9.30 -3.34 -16.17
CA TYR A 298 9.40 -4.76 -16.41
C TYR A 298 9.17 -5.50 -15.11
N PHE A 299 8.43 -6.59 -15.22
CA PHE A 299 8.02 -7.44 -14.13
C PHE A 299 8.20 -8.90 -14.50
N ASP A 300 8.82 -9.68 -13.63
CA ASP A 300 9.20 -11.07 -13.91
C ASP A 300 9.36 -11.91 -12.64
N ASP A 301 9.59 -13.21 -12.81
CA ASP A 301 9.93 -14.18 -11.77
C ASP A 301 8.97 -14.17 -10.56
N VAL A 302 7.68 -14.18 -10.86
CA VAL A 302 6.64 -14.21 -9.84
C VAL A 302 6.54 -15.60 -9.27
N ARG A 303 6.66 -15.72 -7.95
CA ARG A 303 6.54 -17.01 -7.25
C ARG A 303 5.69 -16.84 -6.02
N LEU A 304 4.79 -17.79 -5.81
CA LEU A 304 3.96 -17.86 -4.61
C LEU A 304 4.27 -19.16 -3.89
N LYS A 305 4.61 -19.06 -2.62
CA LYS A 305 4.82 -20.20 -1.73
C LYS A 305 3.73 -20.20 -0.68
N VAL A 306 3.00 -21.30 -0.57
CA VAL A 306 2.03 -21.51 0.52
C VAL A 306 2.69 -22.34 1.60
N VAL A 307 2.72 -21.82 2.83
CA VAL A 307 3.30 -22.45 4.02
C VAL A 307 2.18 -22.67 5.04
N PRO A 308 1.83 -23.91 5.41
CA PRO A 308 0.87 -24.16 6.48
C PRO A 308 1.30 -23.49 7.79
N ILE A 309 0.36 -22.92 8.54
CA ILE A 309 0.63 -22.43 9.88
C ILE A 309 0.45 -23.63 10.82
N GLU A 310 1.55 -24.08 11.42
CA GLU A 310 1.49 -25.10 12.47
C GLU A 310 0.75 -24.51 13.67
N ASN A 311 -0.36 -25.11 14.06
CA ASN A 311 -1.00 -24.76 15.31
C ASN A 311 -0.12 -25.31 16.44
N ASP A 312 0.55 -24.42 17.18
CA ASP A 312 1.35 -24.77 18.37
C ASP A 312 0.55 -25.58 19.43
N GLN A 313 -0.77 -25.68 19.29
CA GLN A 313 -1.67 -26.41 20.18
C GLN A 313 -1.66 -27.94 19.98
N ASP A 314 -1.11 -28.45 18.87
CA ASP A 314 -1.06 -29.90 18.60
C ASP A 314 0.28 -30.55 19.00
N VAL A 315 1.19 -29.82 19.66
CA VAL A 315 2.34 -30.45 20.32
C VAL A 315 1.79 -31.21 21.53
N PRO A 316 1.76 -32.56 21.52
CA PRO A 316 1.32 -33.31 22.69
C PRO A 316 2.21 -32.89 23.86
N ALA A 317 1.61 -32.52 24.99
CA ALA A 317 2.36 -32.25 26.21
C ALA A 317 3.32 -33.41 26.45
N ASP A 318 4.62 -33.11 26.49
CA ASP A 318 5.68 -34.09 26.70
C ASP A 318 5.33 -34.89 27.98
N PRO A 319 5.19 -36.23 27.89
CA PRO A 319 4.58 -37.05 28.95
C PRO A 319 5.34 -37.07 30.29
#